data_AF-A0A2S6H0Z4-F1
#
_entry.id   AF-A0A2S6H0Z4-F1
#
_cell.length_a   1.000
_cell.length_b   1.000
_cell.length_c   1.000
_cell.angle_alpha   90.00
_cell.angle_beta   90.00
_cell.angle_gamma   90.00
#
_symmetry.space_group_name_H-M   'P 1'
#
loop_
_entity.id
_entity.type
_entity.pdbx_description
1 polymer ?
#
loop_
_entity_poly.entity_id
_entity_poly.type
_entity_poly.pdbx_seq_one_letter_code
_entity_poly.pdbx_strand_id
1 'polypeptide(L)'
;MATAELRYADEHALPGAVVGAVEVLDEHLATVAATVVRADHAVPVELPPGRYVAQGWLPSGEHVRASFVISAPGDTAAVALRPQHTEPDTDPVVPSDGWLRGWRYTGRVWQTGVDVEVEGVVAATASVVLRDSRSPSHALQVGGQGTSLITVVPPGTTVCVEAALDSGWRVRLPAGLDATLLGYLDRGDLAAAHTVAAEALIEPLSPLRALVLGYYLVRAEDARARSWVDDLLWAQPDSPDAAVLNAWLWRRDLAVEPAEIAAELRRAVSCGPPVLAGVLRLLVDSLRATGQVDRVKRMAEYLGAAVAGSLTAFTGRSPGYPEVAPEGADRLGFRARPLTTYPEGPPSGLFGSAAPFGNGVPFGNGFPNGVPWAPEGVFGGAFAGAEEAADEETDIDLSAYLDDDGSAAARLPVWHEVDAHTTEIDDELSRPRVTIRSNGPHTAHLDLFAPNGSPPPNVVVALRVDDVQHFLGTFDANGRCTLSYLPNGRWALALLDRAGPGAPLPVADAPAVVRAAQEDEQPEVMRVLLPNTTGTLVLSQDRLGRHTAELITHAFRERYLGIAYRAVDRSPRFAPLENSARVGETISWSVPLPGFDPRSPWYLVPRGAV
;
A
#
# COMPACT_ATOMS: atom_id res chain seq x y z
N MET A 1 -19.23 31.01 -19.11
CA MET A 1 -19.23 30.05 -17.99
C MET A 1 -19.95 30.67 -16.81
N ALA A 2 -20.12 29.92 -15.73
CA ALA A 2 -20.47 30.36 -14.39
C ALA A 2 -19.44 29.74 -13.42
N THR A 3 -19.35 30.22 -12.18
CA THR A 3 -18.26 29.85 -11.27
C THR A 3 -18.78 29.15 -10.02
N ALA A 4 -18.30 27.94 -9.76
CA ALA A 4 -18.42 27.31 -8.45
C ALA A 4 -17.21 27.69 -7.59
N GLU A 5 -17.43 28.36 -6.46
CA GLU A 5 -16.40 28.57 -5.45
C GLU A 5 -16.42 27.40 -4.47
N LEU A 6 -15.54 26.41 -4.70
CA LEU A 6 -15.36 25.30 -3.77
C LEU A 6 -14.62 25.79 -2.52
N ARG A 7 -15.16 25.53 -1.33
CA ARG A 7 -14.60 25.97 -0.05
C ARG A 7 -14.58 24.80 0.92
N TYR A 8 -13.45 24.58 1.59
CA TYR A 8 -13.30 23.61 2.68
C TYR A 8 -12.73 24.33 3.90
N ALA A 9 -13.27 24.02 5.09
CA ALA A 9 -12.76 24.56 6.35
C ALA A 9 -11.91 23.49 7.04
N ASP A 10 -10.69 23.85 7.43
CA ASP A 10 -9.73 22.94 8.05
C ASP A 10 -9.05 23.67 9.22
N GLU A 11 -9.46 23.34 10.45
CA GLU A 11 -8.98 23.97 11.67
C GLU A 11 -7.51 23.59 12.02
N HIS A 12 -6.87 22.73 11.22
CA HIS A 12 -5.51 22.23 11.43
C HIS A 12 -4.53 22.65 10.33
N ALA A 13 -5.01 23.30 9.26
CA ALA A 13 -4.20 23.80 8.16
C ALA A 13 -4.05 25.33 8.19
N LEU A 14 -3.04 25.86 7.49
CA LEU A 14 -2.92 27.30 7.27
C LEU A 14 -3.88 27.74 6.14
N PRO A 15 -4.61 28.86 6.27
CA PRO A 15 -5.48 29.35 5.21
C PRO A 15 -4.75 29.52 3.86
N GLY A 16 -5.33 28.96 2.80
CA GLY A 16 -4.76 28.89 1.46
C GLY A 16 -3.86 27.67 1.18
N ALA A 17 -3.48 26.90 2.19
CA ALA A 17 -2.71 25.66 2.01
C ALA A 17 -3.55 24.60 1.27
N VAL A 18 -2.92 23.90 0.33
CA VAL A 18 -3.55 22.74 -0.32
C VAL A 18 -3.65 21.59 0.67
N VAL A 19 -4.88 21.07 0.84
CA VAL A 19 -5.23 19.99 1.78
C VAL A 19 -5.86 18.79 1.09
N GLY A 20 -6.05 18.84 -0.23
CA GLY A 20 -6.61 17.73 -1.00
C GLY A 20 -6.81 18.06 -2.47
N ALA A 21 -7.56 17.21 -3.15
CA ALA A 21 -8.07 17.37 -4.50
C ALA A 21 -9.52 16.87 -4.56
N VAL A 22 -10.32 17.46 -5.46
CA VAL A 22 -11.70 17.06 -5.73
C VAL A 22 -11.96 17.01 -7.24
N GLU A 23 -12.75 16.03 -7.63
CA GLU A 23 -13.40 15.96 -8.92
C GLU A 23 -14.78 16.62 -8.84
N VAL A 24 -15.17 17.33 -9.89
CA VAL A 24 -16.53 17.80 -10.12
C VAL A 24 -17.18 16.93 -11.18
N LEU A 25 -18.21 16.20 -10.78
CA LEU A 25 -19.01 15.33 -11.62
C LEU A 25 -20.32 16.04 -12.05
N ASP A 26 -20.77 15.80 -13.27
CA ASP A 26 -22.07 16.25 -13.77
C ASP A 26 -23.24 15.30 -13.41
N GLU A 27 -24.43 15.55 -13.95
CA GLU A 27 -25.62 14.71 -13.76
C GLU A 27 -25.57 13.34 -14.49
N HIS A 28 -24.49 13.06 -15.22
CA HIS A 28 -24.18 11.76 -15.81
C HIS A 28 -22.99 11.07 -15.10
N LEU A 29 -22.51 11.67 -14.00
CA LEU A 29 -21.33 11.26 -13.23
C LEU A 29 -20.01 11.32 -14.03
N ALA A 30 -19.96 12.12 -15.10
CA ALA A 30 -18.72 12.37 -15.83
C ALA A 30 -17.92 13.49 -15.15
N THR A 31 -16.62 13.27 -14.97
CA THR A 31 -15.69 14.28 -14.43
C THR A 31 -15.52 15.44 -15.41
N VAL A 32 -16.14 16.57 -15.11
CA VAL A 32 -16.10 17.80 -15.93
C VAL A 32 -14.99 18.77 -15.50
N ALA A 33 -14.49 18.63 -14.28
CA ALA A 33 -13.30 19.33 -13.79
C ALA A 33 -12.64 18.53 -12.65
N ALA A 34 -11.34 18.74 -12.44
CA ALA A 34 -10.61 18.33 -11.24
C ALA A 34 -9.78 19.52 -10.73
N THR A 35 -9.68 19.71 -9.42
CA THR A 35 -8.95 20.83 -8.83
C THR A 35 -8.45 20.52 -7.41
N VAL A 36 -7.48 21.29 -6.93
CA VAL A 36 -7.01 21.21 -5.53
C VAL A 36 -8.03 21.81 -4.57
N VAL A 37 -8.09 21.27 -3.35
CA VAL A 37 -8.82 21.87 -2.22
C VAL A 37 -7.83 22.69 -1.41
N ARG A 38 -8.17 23.95 -1.10
CA ARG A 38 -7.37 24.84 -0.25
C ARG A 38 -8.14 25.20 1.02
N ALA A 39 -7.49 25.07 2.18
CA ALA A 39 -8.08 25.34 3.49
C ALA A 39 -8.53 26.80 3.62
N ASP A 40 -9.74 27.04 4.13
CA ASP A 40 -10.36 28.36 4.33
C ASP A 40 -10.34 29.29 3.10
N HIS A 41 -10.15 28.73 1.89
CA HIS A 41 -10.01 29.48 0.65
C HIS A 41 -11.03 29.03 -0.39
N ALA A 42 -11.48 29.97 -1.22
CA ALA A 42 -12.40 29.69 -2.31
C ALA A 42 -11.60 29.32 -3.57
N VAL A 43 -11.76 28.08 -4.04
CA VAL A 43 -11.17 27.61 -5.30
C VAL A 43 -12.23 27.73 -6.40
N PRO A 44 -12.06 28.64 -7.40
CA PRO A 44 -13.03 28.84 -8.45
C PRO A 44 -12.92 27.77 -9.54
N VAL A 45 -14.05 27.17 -9.92
CA VAL A 45 -14.17 26.22 -11.03
C VAL A 45 -15.18 26.75 -12.03
N GLU A 46 -14.76 26.96 -13.29
CA GLU A 46 -15.66 27.39 -14.37
C GLU A 46 -16.47 26.22 -14.93
N LEU A 47 -17.80 26.34 -14.90
CA LEU A 47 -18.75 25.30 -15.30
C LEU A 47 -19.89 25.90 -16.16
N PRO A 48 -20.58 25.08 -16.98
CA PRO A 48 -21.85 25.47 -17.58
C PRO A 48 -23.01 25.38 -16.57
N PRO A 49 -24.20 25.96 -16.86
CA PRO A 49 -25.40 25.73 -16.06
C PRO A 49 -25.77 24.24 -16.03
N GLY A 50 -26.14 23.71 -14.86
CA GLY A 50 -26.30 22.28 -14.65
C GLY A 50 -26.35 21.88 -13.18
N ARG A 51 -26.39 20.56 -12.93
CA ARG A 51 -26.34 19.94 -11.59
C ARG A 51 -25.00 19.22 -11.43
N TYR A 52 -24.38 19.39 -10.27
CA TYR A 52 -23.01 18.90 -10.03
C TYR A 52 -22.83 18.29 -8.65
N VAL A 53 -21.88 17.36 -8.57
CA VAL A 53 -21.35 16.79 -7.32
C VAL A 53 -19.85 17.04 -7.29
N ALA A 54 -19.35 17.82 -6.33
CA ALA A 54 -17.92 17.87 -6.05
C ALA A 54 -17.59 16.82 -4.98
N GLN A 55 -16.59 15.97 -5.21
CA GLN A 55 -16.17 14.96 -4.25
C GLN A 55 -14.69 14.60 -4.37
N GLY A 56 -14.09 14.09 -3.29
CA GLY A 56 -12.70 13.65 -3.28
C GLY A 56 -12.28 13.13 -1.91
N TRP A 57 -11.12 12.50 -1.83
CA TRP A 57 -10.50 12.08 -0.57
C TRP A 57 -9.45 13.10 -0.15
N LEU A 58 -9.33 13.39 1.15
CA LEU A 58 -8.19 14.13 1.70
C LEU A 58 -7.01 13.16 1.98
N PRO A 59 -5.76 13.64 2.13
CA PRO A 59 -4.61 12.82 2.51
C PRO A 59 -4.81 12.00 3.80
N SER A 60 -5.62 12.52 4.74
CA SER A 60 -6.06 11.80 5.95
C SER A 60 -6.84 10.51 5.65
N GLY A 61 -7.55 10.45 4.52
CA GLY A 61 -8.48 9.37 4.19
C GLY A 61 -9.94 9.67 4.48
N GLU A 62 -10.23 10.92 4.86
CA GLU A 62 -11.55 11.50 4.98
C GLU A 62 -12.14 11.82 3.60
N HIS A 63 -13.43 11.53 3.38
CA HIS A 63 -14.11 11.84 2.11
C HIS A 63 -14.78 13.21 2.21
N VAL A 64 -14.45 14.15 1.34
CA VAL A 64 -15.17 15.44 1.23
C VAL A 64 -16.16 15.40 0.08
N ARG A 65 -17.36 15.95 0.29
CA ARG A 65 -18.41 16.01 -0.74
C ARG A 65 -19.31 17.22 -0.61
N ALA A 66 -19.80 17.70 -1.76
CA ALA A 66 -20.88 18.66 -1.89
C ALA A 66 -21.76 18.34 -3.12
N SER A 67 -22.97 18.88 -3.17
CA SER A 67 -23.85 18.81 -4.34
C SER A 67 -24.54 20.14 -4.54
N PHE A 68 -24.54 20.64 -5.77
CA PHE A 68 -24.93 22.02 -6.07
C PHE A 68 -25.54 22.15 -7.48
N VAL A 69 -26.12 23.32 -7.75
CA VAL A 69 -26.79 23.63 -9.02
C VAL A 69 -26.37 25.03 -9.46
N ILE A 70 -26.01 25.16 -10.74
CA ILE A 70 -25.70 26.44 -11.39
C ILE A 70 -26.89 26.78 -12.29
N SER A 71 -27.50 27.95 -12.09
CA SER A 71 -28.79 28.30 -12.72
C SER A 71 -28.64 29.06 -14.03
N ALA A 72 -27.70 30.00 -14.10
CA ALA A 72 -27.45 30.84 -15.27
C ALA A 72 -25.95 31.06 -15.54
N PRO A 73 -25.54 31.35 -16.79
CA PRO A 73 -24.18 31.81 -17.09
C PRO A 73 -23.87 33.13 -16.36
N GLY A 74 -22.70 33.21 -15.72
CA GLY A 74 -22.30 34.35 -14.91
C GLY A 74 -22.73 34.30 -13.44
N ASP A 75 -23.47 33.28 -13.00
CA ASP A 75 -23.70 33.03 -11.57
C ASP A 75 -22.39 32.66 -10.86
N THR A 76 -22.25 33.05 -9.59
CA THR A 76 -21.25 32.48 -8.68
C THR A 76 -21.95 31.70 -7.57
N ALA A 77 -21.67 30.40 -7.47
CA ALA A 77 -22.22 29.50 -6.47
C ALA A 77 -21.17 29.19 -5.40
N ALA A 78 -21.42 29.55 -4.13
CA ALA A 78 -20.55 29.17 -3.02
C ALA A 78 -20.85 27.73 -2.58
N VAL A 79 -19.86 26.84 -2.71
CA VAL A 79 -20.00 25.39 -2.49
C VAL A 79 -19.14 24.97 -1.30
N ALA A 80 -19.76 24.82 -0.13
CA ALA A 80 -19.08 24.27 1.04
C ALA A 80 -18.92 22.74 0.88
N LEU A 81 -17.70 22.29 0.61
CA LEU A 81 -17.28 20.91 0.74
C LEU A 81 -17.40 20.52 2.23
N ARG A 82 -18.03 19.38 2.51
CA ARG A 82 -18.18 18.86 3.88
C ARG A 82 -17.54 17.48 3.97
N PRO A 83 -16.88 17.16 5.10
CA PRO A 83 -16.47 15.79 5.35
C PRO A 83 -17.70 14.90 5.53
N GLN A 84 -17.66 13.74 4.90
CA GLN A 84 -18.59 12.64 5.14
C GLN A 84 -17.93 11.70 6.15
N HIS A 85 -18.04 12.05 7.44
CA HIS A 85 -17.56 11.31 8.62
C HIS A 85 -17.03 9.89 8.33
N THR A 86 -15.74 9.78 8.05
CA THR A 86 -14.93 8.89 8.89
C THR A 86 -14.97 9.45 10.32
N GLU A 87 -14.87 8.60 11.34
CA GLU A 87 -14.56 9.14 12.67
C GLU A 87 -13.24 9.92 12.57
N PRO A 88 -13.16 11.14 13.16
CA PRO A 88 -11.96 11.94 13.05
C PRO A 88 -10.83 11.25 13.81
N ASP A 89 -9.67 11.16 13.17
CA ASP A 89 -8.41 10.64 13.74
C ASP A 89 -7.79 11.66 14.72
N THR A 90 -8.64 12.24 15.55
CA THR A 90 -8.30 13.23 16.58
C THR A 90 -7.90 12.50 17.85
N ASP A 91 -6.70 11.92 17.82
CA ASP A 91 -5.91 11.65 19.02
C ASP A 91 -5.89 12.93 19.89
N PRO A 92 -6.50 12.98 21.09
CA PRO A 92 -6.34 14.13 21.98
C PRO A 92 -4.85 14.38 22.31
N VAL A 93 -4.29 15.41 21.68
CA VAL A 93 -2.87 15.77 21.74
C VAL A 93 -2.45 16.09 23.19
N VAL A 94 -1.68 15.19 23.80
CA VAL A 94 -1.26 15.33 25.21
C VAL A 94 -0.06 16.28 25.31
N PRO A 95 -0.05 17.28 26.22
CA PRO A 95 1.16 18.06 26.47
C PRO A 95 2.24 17.21 27.11
N SER A 96 3.31 16.91 26.36
CA SER A 96 4.46 16.12 26.82
C SER A 96 5.78 16.90 26.73
N ASP A 97 6.57 16.89 27.79
CA ASP A 97 7.93 17.45 27.77
C ASP A 97 8.82 16.69 26.78
N GLY A 98 9.48 17.42 25.89
CA GLY A 98 10.29 16.87 24.81
C GLY A 98 11.59 17.61 24.55
N TRP A 99 12.47 16.96 23.78
CA TRP A 99 13.69 17.55 23.24
C TRP A 99 13.82 17.25 21.75
N LEU A 100 14.42 18.20 21.03
CA LEU A 100 14.72 18.12 19.61
C LEU A 100 16.23 18.06 19.39
N ARG A 101 16.67 17.37 18.33
CA ARG A 101 18.08 17.31 17.94
C ARG A 101 18.24 17.18 16.42
N GLY A 102 18.94 18.14 15.83
CA GLY A 102 19.32 18.12 14.42
C GLY A 102 20.58 17.28 14.21
N TRP A 103 20.50 16.39 13.22
CA TRP A 103 21.59 15.55 12.74
C TRP A 103 21.84 15.80 11.25
N ARG A 104 23.10 15.71 10.83
CA ARG A 104 23.53 15.72 9.43
C ARG A 104 24.33 14.47 9.10
N TYR A 105 24.19 13.96 7.88
CA TYR A 105 25.03 12.87 7.40
C TYR A 105 26.28 13.42 6.71
N THR A 106 27.39 12.68 6.81
CA THR A 106 28.71 13.07 6.28
C THR A 106 29.25 12.09 5.22
N GLY A 107 28.35 11.39 4.52
CA GLY A 107 28.68 10.27 3.62
C GLY A 107 29.16 8.99 4.34
N ARG A 108 29.47 9.07 5.65
CA ARG A 108 29.92 7.94 6.46
C ARG A 108 29.20 7.83 7.81
N VAL A 109 29.11 8.93 8.56
CA VAL A 109 28.53 8.95 9.90
C VAL A 109 27.55 10.10 10.09
N TRP A 110 26.58 9.90 10.95
CA TRP A 110 25.70 10.97 11.42
C TRP A 110 26.39 11.79 12.50
N GLN A 111 26.32 13.12 12.39
CA GLN A 111 26.86 14.07 13.34
C GLN A 111 25.75 14.97 13.89
N THR A 112 25.79 15.25 15.18
CA THR A 112 25.00 16.31 15.82
C THR A 112 25.55 17.70 15.48
N GLY A 113 24.75 18.74 15.73
CA GLY A 113 25.18 20.13 15.53
C GLY A 113 24.66 20.74 14.23
N VAL A 114 23.49 20.29 13.78
CA VAL A 114 22.63 21.04 12.87
C VAL A 114 21.71 21.89 13.72
N ASP A 115 21.59 23.17 13.39
CA ASP A 115 20.72 24.09 14.13
C ASP A 115 19.25 23.73 13.89
N VAL A 116 18.53 23.55 14.99
CA VAL A 116 17.09 23.29 15.03
C VAL A 116 16.40 24.59 15.39
N GLU A 117 15.71 25.21 14.44
CA GLU A 117 14.87 26.37 14.72
C GLU A 117 13.42 25.92 14.92
N VAL A 118 12.78 26.42 15.98
CA VAL A 118 11.35 26.26 16.21
C VAL A 118 10.69 27.56 15.78
N GLU A 119 10.07 27.56 14.59
CA GLU A 119 9.46 28.75 13.98
C GLU A 119 8.16 29.15 14.70
N GLY A 120 7.51 28.21 15.38
CA GLY A 120 6.33 28.47 16.21
C GLY A 120 5.85 27.22 16.95
N VAL A 121 5.04 27.43 17.99
CA VAL A 121 4.34 26.37 18.72
C VAL A 121 2.87 26.76 18.84
N VAL A 122 1.97 25.87 18.43
CA VAL A 122 0.51 26.06 18.44
C VAL A 122 -0.11 24.83 19.08
N ALA A 123 -0.87 25.03 20.16
CA ALA A 123 -1.31 23.94 21.05
C ALA A 123 -0.12 23.06 21.50
N ALA A 124 -0.07 21.81 21.04
CA ALA A 124 1.04 20.87 21.27
C ALA A 124 1.73 20.41 19.96
N THR A 125 1.59 21.21 18.90
CA THR A 125 2.32 21.11 17.63
C THR A 125 3.43 22.17 17.58
N ALA A 126 4.67 21.75 17.29
CA ALA A 126 5.81 22.64 17.05
C ALA A 126 6.22 22.61 15.57
N SER A 127 6.33 23.76 14.92
CA SER A 127 6.88 23.89 13.56
C SER A 127 8.40 24.05 13.63
N VAL A 128 9.13 23.15 12.98
CA VAL A 128 10.58 22.97 13.13
C VAL A 128 11.28 22.98 11.77
N VAL A 129 12.38 23.73 11.67
CA VAL A 129 13.26 23.76 10.49
C VAL A 129 14.68 23.36 10.88
N LEU A 130 15.33 22.55 10.05
CA LEU A 130 16.77 22.27 10.15
C LEU A 130 17.57 23.19 9.21
N ARG A 131 18.43 24.04 9.79
CA ARG A 131 19.30 24.96 9.05
C ARG A 131 20.77 24.50 9.07
N ASP A 132 21.16 23.65 8.12
CA ASP A 132 22.53 23.55 7.62
C ASP A 132 22.46 23.42 6.08
N SER A 133 23.31 24.14 5.36
CA SER A 133 23.40 24.09 3.89
C SER A 133 24.55 23.21 3.38
N ARG A 134 25.27 22.54 4.30
CA ARG A 134 26.52 21.81 4.02
C ARG A 134 26.36 20.29 3.92
N SER A 135 25.16 19.76 4.07
CA SER A 135 24.86 18.33 3.92
C SER A 135 23.57 18.14 3.12
N PRO A 136 23.51 17.12 2.23
CA PRO A 136 22.31 16.79 1.45
C PRO A 136 21.23 16.08 2.29
N SER A 137 21.58 15.51 3.44
CA SER A 137 20.71 14.62 4.21
C SER A 137 20.76 14.96 5.70
N HIS A 138 19.63 15.45 6.21
CA HIS A 138 19.43 15.75 7.61
C HIS A 138 18.45 14.76 8.24
N ALA A 139 18.50 14.68 9.57
CA ALA A 139 17.47 14.00 10.34
C ALA A 139 17.13 14.81 11.58
N LEU A 140 15.84 14.97 11.85
CA LEU A 140 15.32 15.49 13.10
C LEU A 140 15.07 14.31 14.03
N GLN A 141 15.69 14.33 15.21
CA GLN A 141 15.36 13.42 16.30
C GLN A 141 14.50 14.15 17.33
N VAL A 142 13.43 13.50 17.77
CA VAL A 142 12.49 13.96 18.79
C VAL A 142 12.43 12.91 19.89
N GLY A 143 12.48 13.32 21.16
CA GLY A 143 12.40 12.39 22.29
C GLY A 143 11.74 13.00 23.53
N GLY A 144 11.19 12.14 24.38
CA GLY A 144 10.61 12.48 25.68
C GLY A 144 11.05 11.49 26.75
N GLN A 145 10.17 11.12 27.69
CA GLN A 145 10.44 10.10 28.73
C GLN A 145 10.32 8.64 28.21
N GLY A 146 10.52 8.41 26.91
CA GLY A 146 10.33 7.12 26.25
C GLY A 146 11.23 6.97 25.02
N THR A 147 10.75 6.24 24.01
CA THR A 147 11.43 6.10 22.72
C THR A 147 11.60 7.45 22.01
N SER A 148 12.74 7.63 21.33
CA SER A 148 12.94 8.74 20.40
C SER A 148 12.61 8.34 18.96
N LEU A 149 11.80 9.18 18.30
CA LEU A 149 11.54 9.13 16.87
C LEU A 149 12.64 9.90 16.13
N ILE A 150 13.04 9.39 14.97
CA ILE A 150 14.00 10.02 14.06
C ILE A 150 13.32 10.11 12.70
N THR A 151 13.32 11.28 12.06
CA THR A 151 12.77 11.49 10.72
C THR A 151 13.81 12.12 9.80
N VAL A 152 14.06 11.51 8.64
CA VAL A 152 14.93 12.05 7.59
C VAL A 152 14.20 13.21 6.91
N VAL A 153 14.87 14.36 6.77
CA VAL A 153 14.29 15.57 6.20
C VAL A 153 15.29 16.27 5.26
N PRO A 154 14.84 16.95 4.20
CA PRO A 154 15.72 17.78 3.38
C PRO A 154 16.19 19.04 4.14
N PRO A 155 17.33 19.64 3.77
CA PRO A 155 17.75 20.95 4.27
C PRO A 155 16.64 22.00 4.11
N GLY A 156 16.42 22.83 5.12
CA GLY A 156 15.48 23.97 5.04
C GLY A 156 14.01 23.61 4.87
N THR A 157 13.61 22.35 5.07
CA THR A 157 12.20 21.92 5.07
C THR A 157 11.60 22.13 6.46
N THR A 158 10.44 22.77 6.54
CA THR A 158 9.63 22.84 7.77
C THR A 158 8.87 21.52 7.97
N VAL A 159 8.95 20.96 9.17
CA VAL A 159 8.13 19.82 9.63
C VAL A 159 7.38 20.19 10.91
N CYS A 160 6.21 19.59 11.10
CA CYS A 160 5.42 19.70 12.32
C CYS A 160 5.75 18.50 13.23
N VAL A 161 6.12 18.78 14.48
CA VAL A 161 6.40 17.81 15.53
C VAL A 161 5.26 17.84 16.54
N GLU A 162 4.68 16.69 16.85
CA GLU A 162 3.44 16.57 17.62
C GLU A 162 3.54 15.43 18.65
N ALA A 163 2.93 15.63 19.81
CA ALA A 163 2.81 14.58 20.82
C ALA A 163 1.65 13.63 20.46
N ALA A 164 1.87 12.32 20.55
CA ALA A 164 0.87 11.29 20.29
C ALA A 164 0.65 10.42 21.55
N LEU A 165 -0.62 10.09 21.83
CA LEU A 165 -1.07 9.36 23.03
C LEU A 165 -0.28 8.08 23.29
N ASP A 166 -0.19 7.24 22.26
CA ASP A 166 0.06 5.81 22.43
C ASP A 166 1.55 5.45 22.45
N SER A 167 2.40 6.27 21.81
CA SER A 167 3.81 5.95 21.61
C SER A 167 4.77 7.15 21.61
N GLY A 168 4.33 8.35 21.98
CA GLY A 168 5.19 9.51 22.24
C GLY A 168 5.12 10.64 21.21
N TRP A 169 5.79 10.51 20.06
CA TRP A 169 5.95 11.61 19.09
C TRP A 169 5.61 11.20 17.65
N ARG A 170 4.95 12.11 16.93
CA ARG A 170 4.66 12.05 15.48
C ARG A 170 5.38 13.22 14.80
N VAL A 171 5.93 13.00 13.60
CA VAL A 171 6.54 14.06 12.78
C VAL A 171 5.91 14.00 11.40
N ARG A 172 5.32 15.11 10.95
CA ARG A 172 4.65 15.23 9.65
C ARG A 172 5.08 16.48 8.90
N LEU A 173 4.78 16.53 7.61
CA LEU A 173 4.86 17.79 6.86
C LEU A 173 3.67 18.70 7.24
N PRO A 174 3.83 20.03 7.24
CA PRO A 174 2.69 20.95 7.33
C PRO A 174 1.74 20.76 6.14
N ALA A 175 0.47 21.11 6.33
CA ALA A 175 -0.52 21.12 5.27
C ALA A 175 -0.05 21.96 4.06
N GLY A 176 -0.18 21.41 2.86
CA GLY A 176 0.33 22.00 1.63
C GLY A 176 0.50 20.97 0.51
N LEU A 177 0.99 21.41 -0.64
CA LEU A 177 1.20 20.59 -1.84
C LEU A 177 2.07 19.35 -1.58
N ASP A 178 3.23 19.55 -0.97
CA ASP A 178 4.26 18.51 -0.77
C ASP A 178 3.72 17.37 0.11
N ALA A 179 2.99 17.72 1.18
CA ALA A 179 2.32 16.77 2.08
C ALA A 179 1.12 16.07 1.40
N THR A 180 0.29 16.83 0.67
CA THR A 180 -0.92 16.31 0.02
C THR A 180 -0.56 15.33 -1.10
N LEU A 181 0.41 15.68 -1.94
CA LEU A 181 0.87 14.82 -3.03
C LEU A 181 1.47 13.51 -2.50
N LEU A 182 2.27 13.57 -1.43
CA LEU A 182 2.79 12.37 -0.77
C LEU A 182 1.68 11.49 -0.19
N GLY A 183 0.70 12.08 0.50
CA GLY A 183 -0.43 11.32 1.06
C GLY A 183 -1.23 10.56 0.00
N TYR A 184 -1.40 11.12 -1.21
CA TYR A 184 -2.00 10.37 -2.33
C TYR A 184 -1.08 9.28 -2.89
N LEU A 185 0.23 9.52 -3.01
CA LEU A 185 1.20 8.55 -3.51
C LEU A 185 1.33 7.32 -2.59
N ASP A 186 1.28 7.52 -1.27
CA ASP A 186 1.31 6.45 -0.26
C ASP A 186 0.01 5.63 -0.26
N ARG A 187 -1.13 6.27 -0.54
CA ARG A 187 -2.44 5.61 -0.70
C ARG A 187 -2.64 4.98 -2.08
N GLY A 188 -1.76 5.28 -3.04
CA GLY A 188 -1.85 4.80 -4.43
C GLY A 188 -2.85 5.55 -5.32
N ASP A 189 -3.40 6.67 -4.86
CA ASP A 189 -4.36 7.48 -5.62
C ASP A 189 -3.62 8.37 -6.65
N LEU A 190 -3.27 7.78 -7.78
CA LEU A 190 -2.55 8.48 -8.85
C LEU A 190 -3.40 9.57 -9.54
N ALA A 191 -4.73 9.53 -9.44
CA ALA A 191 -5.62 10.52 -10.03
C ALA A 191 -5.68 11.82 -9.20
N ALA A 192 -5.87 11.68 -7.88
CA ALA A 192 -5.76 12.82 -6.97
C ALA A 192 -4.32 13.36 -6.93
N ALA A 193 -3.31 12.47 -6.95
CA ALA A 193 -1.90 12.87 -7.07
C ALA A 193 -1.62 13.67 -8.36
N HIS A 194 -2.19 13.29 -9.52
CA HIS A 194 -2.05 14.05 -10.76
C HIS A 194 -2.59 15.49 -10.62
N THR A 195 -3.75 15.65 -9.98
CA THR A 195 -4.37 16.96 -9.75
C THR A 195 -3.48 17.87 -8.88
N VAL A 196 -2.89 17.33 -7.81
CA VAL A 196 -1.97 18.09 -6.94
C VAL A 196 -0.62 18.34 -7.62
N ALA A 197 -0.11 17.38 -8.40
CA ALA A 197 1.15 17.52 -9.14
C ALA A 197 1.06 18.61 -10.23
N ALA A 198 -0.11 18.77 -10.87
CA ALA A 198 -0.36 19.84 -11.83
C ALA A 198 -0.23 21.24 -11.18
N GLU A 199 -0.86 21.44 -10.01
CA GLU A 199 -0.73 22.68 -9.22
C GLU A 199 0.71 22.89 -8.72
N ALA A 200 1.37 21.84 -8.25
CA ALA A 200 2.73 21.89 -7.73
C ALA A 200 3.81 22.19 -8.78
N LEU A 201 3.49 22.09 -10.08
CA LEU A 201 4.36 22.51 -11.19
C LEU A 201 4.24 24.00 -11.54
N ILE A 202 3.23 24.70 -11.01
CA ILE A 202 3.02 26.15 -11.21
C ILE A 202 3.70 26.96 -10.10
N GLU A 203 3.70 26.43 -8.88
CA GLU A 203 4.30 27.04 -7.69
C GLU A 203 5.83 26.88 -7.65
N PRO A 204 6.58 27.75 -6.95
CA PRO A 204 8.05 27.63 -6.84
C PRO A 204 8.49 26.27 -6.30
N LEU A 205 9.52 25.67 -6.91
CA LEU A 205 10.02 24.35 -6.52
C LEU A 205 10.92 24.44 -5.27
N SER A 206 10.48 23.84 -4.17
CA SER A 206 11.34 23.49 -3.03
C SER A 206 12.16 22.23 -3.35
N PRO A 207 13.29 21.96 -2.65
CA PRO A 207 14.03 20.72 -2.81
C PRO A 207 13.17 19.47 -2.54
N LEU A 208 12.26 19.54 -1.54
CA LEU A 208 11.28 18.49 -1.27
C LEU A 208 10.30 18.33 -2.44
N ARG A 209 9.65 19.40 -2.88
CA ARG A 209 8.67 19.40 -3.98
C ARG A 209 9.25 18.80 -5.25
N ALA A 210 10.49 19.13 -5.57
CA ALA A 210 11.20 18.58 -6.72
C ALA A 210 11.37 17.05 -6.61
N LEU A 211 11.75 16.53 -5.42
CA LEU A 211 11.86 15.09 -5.17
C LEU A 211 10.49 14.39 -5.16
N VAL A 212 9.47 14.99 -4.55
CA VAL A 212 8.10 14.44 -4.51
C VAL A 212 7.49 14.39 -5.91
N LEU A 213 7.68 15.43 -6.73
CA LEU A 213 7.29 15.42 -8.15
C LEU A 213 8.07 14.36 -8.95
N GLY A 214 9.36 14.16 -8.68
CA GLY A 214 10.14 13.08 -9.30
C GLY A 214 9.60 11.69 -8.96
N TYR A 215 9.26 11.45 -7.68
CA TYR A 215 8.63 10.21 -7.23
C TYR A 215 7.21 10.04 -7.83
N TYR A 216 6.41 11.11 -7.93
CA TYR A 216 5.14 11.10 -8.65
C TYR A 216 5.29 10.68 -10.12
N LEU A 217 6.19 11.32 -10.87
CA LEU A 217 6.40 11.05 -12.29
C LEU A 217 6.84 9.59 -12.51
N VAL A 218 7.71 9.06 -11.65
CA VAL A 218 8.12 7.64 -11.68
C VAL A 218 6.97 6.69 -11.33
N ARG A 219 6.11 7.05 -10.36
CA ARG A 219 4.94 6.24 -9.95
C ARG A 219 3.78 6.27 -10.95
N ALA A 220 3.63 7.36 -11.70
CA ALA A 220 2.63 7.56 -12.74
C ALA A 220 3.10 7.09 -14.14
N GLU A 221 4.33 6.59 -14.26
CA GLU A 221 4.98 6.20 -15.52
C GLU A 221 5.05 7.32 -16.58
N ASP A 222 5.14 8.57 -16.12
CA ASP A 222 5.14 9.76 -16.98
C ASP A 222 6.44 9.84 -17.80
N ALA A 223 6.33 10.07 -19.11
CA ALA A 223 7.49 10.16 -20.00
C ALA A 223 8.52 11.24 -19.61
N ARG A 224 8.11 12.25 -18.82
CA ARG A 224 8.98 13.31 -18.28
C ARG A 224 9.82 12.85 -17.09
N ALA A 225 9.52 11.70 -16.48
CA ALA A 225 10.20 11.19 -15.29
C ALA A 225 11.72 11.12 -15.47
N ARG A 226 12.18 10.72 -16.66
CA ARG A 226 13.62 10.62 -16.94
C ARG A 226 14.32 11.97 -16.89
N SER A 227 13.93 12.92 -17.75
CA SER A 227 14.56 14.25 -17.75
C SER A 227 14.45 14.94 -16.39
N TRP A 228 13.34 14.77 -15.68
CA TRP A 228 13.16 15.34 -14.34
C TRP A 228 14.12 14.73 -13.31
N VAL A 229 14.38 13.42 -13.37
CA VAL A 229 15.32 12.73 -12.47
C VAL A 229 16.78 13.02 -12.84
N ASP A 230 17.10 13.18 -14.14
CA ASP A 230 18.41 13.62 -14.59
C ASP A 230 18.70 15.07 -14.13
N ASP A 231 17.72 15.99 -14.24
CA ASP A 231 17.80 17.36 -13.72
C ASP A 231 17.90 17.40 -12.19
N LEU A 232 17.16 16.53 -11.47
CA LEU A 232 17.28 16.36 -10.02
C LEU A 232 18.68 15.93 -9.59
N LEU A 233 19.29 14.96 -10.29
CA LEU A 233 20.65 14.51 -10.02
C LEU A 233 21.70 15.56 -10.36
N TRP A 234 21.44 16.42 -11.34
CA TRP A 234 22.32 17.56 -11.63
C TRP A 234 22.24 18.64 -10.54
N ALA A 235 21.04 18.95 -10.06
CA ALA A 235 20.81 19.96 -9.01
C ALA A 235 21.16 19.47 -7.59
N GLN A 236 20.99 18.17 -7.32
CA GLN A 236 21.17 17.54 -6.00
C GLN A 236 21.98 16.23 -6.13
N PRO A 237 23.26 16.28 -6.53
CA PRO A 237 24.06 15.09 -6.87
C PRO A 237 24.31 14.11 -5.73
N ASP A 238 24.15 14.56 -4.48
CA ASP A 238 24.26 13.71 -3.29
C ASP A 238 22.88 13.36 -2.67
N SER A 239 21.78 13.52 -3.41
CA SER A 239 20.45 13.08 -2.97
C SER A 239 20.31 11.55 -3.06
N PRO A 240 20.07 10.83 -1.95
CA PRO A 240 19.79 9.40 -1.99
C PRO A 240 18.50 9.09 -2.76
N ASP A 241 17.46 9.91 -2.61
CA ASP A 241 16.19 9.76 -3.32
C ASP A 241 16.34 9.86 -4.84
N ALA A 242 17.03 10.89 -5.35
CA ALA A 242 17.23 11.08 -6.78
C ALA A 242 18.04 9.92 -7.42
N ALA A 243 19.06 9.42 -6.73
CA ALA A 243 19.85 8.27 -7.18
C ALA A 243 19.01 6.97 -7.22
N VAL A 244 18.09 6.76 -6.27
CA VAL A 244 17.17 5.61 -6.28
C VAL A 244 16.15 5.71 -7.41
N LEU A 245 15.58 6.91 -7.65
CA LEU A 245 14.66 7.13 -8.77
C LEU A 245 15.36 6.92 -10.12
N ASN A 246 16.63 7.33 -10.25
CA ASN A 246 17.42 7.09 -11.46
C ASN A 246 17.70 5.60 -11.67
N ALA A 247 18.19 4.89 -10.64
CA ALA A 247 18.43 3.46 -10.71
C ALA A 247 17.15 2.67 -11.03
N TRP A 248 15.99 3.10 -10.52
CA TRP A 248 14.70 2.50 -10.85
C TRP A 248 14.29 2.73 -12.31
N LEU A 249 14.55 3.93 -12.87
CA LEU A 249 14.32 4.20 -14.29
C LEU A 249 15.28 3.40 -15.19
N TRP A 250 16.56 3.28 -14.82
CA TRP A 250 17.53 2.41 -15.51
C TRP A 250 17.09 0.94 -15.51
N ARG A 251 16.47 0.42 -14.44
CA ARG A 251 15.90 -0.95 -14.43
C ARG A 251 14.80 -1.19 -15.48
N ARG A 252 14.26 -0.14 -16.11
CA ARG A 252 13.27 -0.22 -17.19
C ARG A 252 13.89 -0.04 -18.58
N ASP A 253 15.17 0.33 -18.66
CA ASP A 253 15.90 0.55 -19.89
C ASP A 253 16.86 -0.63 -20.15
N LEU A 254 16.51 -1.46 -21.13
CA LEU A 254 17.28 -2.64 -21.51
C LEU A 254 18.68 -2.33 -22.07
N ALA A 255 19.01 -1.06 -22.29
CA ALA A 255 20.35 -0.62 -22.69
C ALA A 255 21.29 -0.36 -21.50
N VAL A 256 20.82 -0.39 -20.25
CA VAL A 256 21.65 -0.10 -19.06
C VAL A 256 22.10 -1.39 -18.36
N GLU A 257 23.40 -1.52 -18.16
CA GLU A 257 24.00 -2.71 -17.56
C GLU A 257 23.61 -2.86 -16.07
N PRO A 258 23.27 -4.08 -15.59
CA PRO A 258 22.95 -4.32 -14.17
C PRO A 258 24.05 -3.86 -13.20
N ALA A 259 25.31 -3.84 -13.65
CA ALA A 259 26.45 -3.35 -12.88
C ALA A 259 26.39 -1.83 -12.60
N GLU A 260 25.82 -1.04 -13.53
CA GLU A 260 25.65 0.41 -13.42
C GLU A 260 24.46 0.76 -12.53
N ILE A 261 23.33 0.06 -12.69
CA ILE A 261 22.18 0.10 -11.77
C ILE A 261 22.64 -0.19 -10.34
N ALA A 262 23.42 -1.25 -10.15
CA ALA A 262 23.98 -1.58 -8.85
C ALA A 262 25.00 -0.53 -8.36
N ALA A 263 25.68 0.22 -9.25
CA ALA A 263 26.58 1.30 -8.85
C ALA A 263 25.82 2.53 -8.32
N GLU A 264 24.72 2.92 -8.96
CA GLU A 264 23.89 4.03 -8.51
C GLU A 264 23.15 3.69 -7.20
N LEU A 265 22.69 2.45 -7.02
CA LEU A 265 22.16 1.98 -5.73
C LEU A 265 23.24 1.98 -4.63
N ARG A 266 24.50 1.66 -4.96
CA ARG A 266 25.63 1.79 -4.02
C ARG A 266 25.91 3.26 -3.66
N ARG A 267 25.79 4.19 -4.61
CA ARG A 267 25.89 5.65 -4.39
C ARG A 267 24.78 6.12 -3.45
N ALA A 268 23.52 5.78 -3.71
CA ALA A 268 22.39 6.12 -2.84
C ALA A 268 22.64 5.72 -1.36
N VAL A 269 23.04 4.47 -1.10
CA VAL A 269 23.37 3.97 0.26
C VAL A 269 24.57 4.71 0.89
N SER A 270 25.44 5.31 0.08
CA SER A 270 26.55 6.16 0.54
C SER A 270 26.14 7.62 0.77
N CYS A 271 25.03 8.09 0.18
CA CYS A 271 24.42 9.40 0.44
C CYS A 271 23.55 9.40 1.70
N GLY A 272 22.91 8.27 2.04
CA GLY A 272 22.13 8.11 3.27
C GLY A 272 20.85 7.28 3.06
N PRO A 273 19.98 7.16 4.08
CA PRO A 273 18.60 6.74 3.85
C PRO A 273 17.85 7.81 3.03
N PRO A 274 17.00 7.43 2.06
CA PRO A 274 16.10 8.35 1.36
C PRO A 274 15.19 9.14 2.32
N VAL A 275 14.85 10.36 1.94
CA VAL A 275 13.88 11.23 2.63
C VAL A 275 12.47 10.65 2.56
N LEU A 276 12.06 10.14 1.41
CA LEU A 276 10.71 9.65 1.17
C LEU A 276 10.59 8.17 1.55
N ALA A 277 9.61 7.82 2.39
CA ALA A 277 9.43 6.45 2.89
C ALA A 277 9.18 5.44 1.76
N GLY A 278 8.40 5.84 0.74
CA GLY A 278 8.21 5.05 -0.47
C GLY A 278 9.50 4.80 -1.26
N VAL A 279 10.44 5.74 -1.25
CA VAL A 279 11.73 5.64 -1.95
C VAL A 279 12.75 4.81 -1.14
N LEU A 280 12.69 4.81 0.21
CA LEU A 280 13.44 3.85 1.03
C LEU A 280 13.03 2.39 0.73
N ARG A 281 11.74 2.12 0.54
CA ARG A 281 11.27 0.79 0.08
C ARG A 281 11.85 0.45 -1.30
N LEU A 282 11.71 1.38 -2.25
CA LEU A 282 12.20 1.25 -3.63
C LEU A 282 13.72 0.96 -3.70
N LEU A 283 14.50 1.56 -2.79
CA LEU A 283 15.92 1.28 -2.59
C LEU A 283 16.16 -0.16 -2.13
N VAL A 284 15.47 -0.61 -1.07
CA VAL A 284 15.66 -1.97 -0.52
C VAL A 284 15.28 -3.04 -1.55
N ASP A 285 14.18 -2.86 -2.27
CA ASP A 285 13.72 -3.83 -3.28
C ASP A 285 14.63 -3.84 -4.52
N SER A 286 15.23 -2.70 -4.87
CA SER A 286 16.24 -2.64 -5.93
C SER A 286 17.61 -3.19 -5.51
N LEU A 287 17.99 -3.05 -4.23
CA LEU A 287 19.18 -3.69 -3.67
C LEU A 287 19.03 -5.22 -3.60
N ARG A 288 17.82 -5.72 -3.28
CA ARG A 288 17.47 -7.16 -3.34
C ARG A 288 17.65 -7.69 -4.77
N ALA A 289 16.97 -7.06 -5.73
CA ALA A 289 17.01 -7.43 -7.14
C ALA A 289 18.38 -7.21 -7.84
N THR A 290 19.38 -6.66 -7.15
CA THR A 290 20.76 -6.52 -7.65
C THR A 290 21.79 -7.26 -6.76
N GLY A 291 21.33 -8.22 -5.94
CA GLY A 291 22.18 -9.09 -5.12
C GLY A 291 23.00 -8.38 -4.04
N GLN A 292 22.66 -7.15 -3.67
CA GLN A 292 23.47 -6.31 -2.77
C GLN A 292 23.24 -6.63 -1.28
N VAL A 293 23.33 -7.92 -0.89
CA VAL A 293 22.88 -8.47 0.41
C VAL A 293 23.31 -7.65 1.64
N ASP A 294 24.60 -7.28 1.76
CA ASP A 294 25.09 -6.47 2.89
C ASP A 294 24.41 -5.09 3.00
N ARG A 295 24.03 -4.51 1.85
CA ARG A 295 23.37 -3.21 1.75
C ARG A 295 21.86 -3.34 1.96
N VAL A 296 21.26 -4.44 1.48
CA VAL A 296 19.89 -4.83 1.85
C VAL A 296 19.78 -4.90 3.37
N LYS A 297 20.70 -5.59 4.05
CA LYS A 297 20.70 -5.68 5.52
C LYS A 297 20.73 -4.29 6.19
N ARG A 298 21.71 -3.44 5.85
CA ARG A 298 21.85 -2.09 6.44
C ARG A 298 20.62 -1.20 6.20
N MET A 299 19.93 -1.33 5.07
CA MET A 299 18.73 -0.54 4.77
C MET A 299 17.44 -1.18 5.34
N ALA A 300 17.39 -2.51 5.45
CA ALA A 300 16.31 -3.23 6.12
C ALA A 300 16.26 -2.97 7.63
N GLU A 301 17.39 -2.65 8.26
CA GLU A 301 17.44 -2.16 9.65
C GLU A 301 16.61 -0.86 9.84
N TYR A 302 16.59 0.05 8.86
CA TYR A 302 15.71 1.24 8.89
C TYR A 302 14.25 0.86 8.65
N LEU A 303 13.95 -0.05 7.71
CA LEU A 303 12.57 -0.52 7.48
C LEU A 303 11.99 -1.28 8.68
N GLY A 304 12.79 -2.08 9.39
CA GLY A 304 12.37 -2.80 10.60
C GLY A 304 12.20 -1.89 11.84
N ALA A 305 12.75 -0.68 11.80
CA ALA A 305 12.53 0.38 12.78
C ALA A 305 11.49 1.42 12.32
N ALA A 306 10.92 1.28 11.11
CA ALA A 306 10.12 2.33 10.49
C ALA A 306 8.74 2.50 11.14
N VAL A 307 8.36 3.77 11.29
CA VAL A 307 7.06 4.24 11.80
C VAL A 307 6.23 4.75 10.63
N ALA A 308 4.90 4.68 10.73
CA ALA A 308 4.00 5.11 9.69
C ALA A 308 4.13 6.61 9.34
N GLY A 309 4.23 6.91 8.04
CA GLY A 309 4.34 8.26 7.50
C GLY A 309 4.96 8.30 6.10
N SER A 310 4.83 9.45 5.43
CA SER A 310 5.36 9.68 4.08
C SER A 310 6.86 9.99 4.03
N LEU A 311 7.39 10.56 5.10
CA LEU A 311 8.83 10.75 5.31
C LEU A 311 9.41 9.51 5.97
N THR A 312 10.67 9.19 5.68
CA THR A 312 11.40 8.10 6.34
C THR A 312 11.56 8.42 7.83
N ALA A 313 10.65 7.87 8.63
CA ALA A 313 10.62 8.00 10.07
C ALA A 313 10.84 6.64 10.74
N PHE A 314 11.64 6.58 11.80
CA PHE A 314 12.03 5.34 12.48
C PHE A 314 12.42 5.57 13.95
N THR A 315 12.32 4.53 14.78
CA THR A 315 12.78 4.57 16.17
C THR A 315 14.29 4.31 16.30
N GLY A 316 14.94 4.92 17.29
CA GLY A 316 16.34 4.63 17.63
C GLY A 316 17.04 5.73 18.43
N ARG A 317 18.25 5.43 18.93
CA ARG A 317 19.05 6.37 19.76
C ARG A 317 19.75 7.46 18.96
N SER A 318 20.06 7.19 17.70
CA SER A 318 20.52 8.17 16.72
C SER A 318 20.24 7.67 15.30
N PRO A 319 20.30 8.53 14.27
CA PRO A 319 20.01 8.11 12.90
C PRO A 319 21.01 7.08 12.33
N GLY A 320 22.10 6.77 13.04
CA GLY A 320 23.04 5.70 12.68
C GLY A 320 22.79 4.35 13.38
N TYR A 321 21.84 4.32 14.32
CA TYR A 321 21.44 3.12 15.08
C TYR A 321 19.90 3.08 15.18
N PRO A 322 19.21 2.72 14.07
CA PRO A 322 17.80 2.36 14.14
C PRO A 322 17.60 1.19 15.11
N GLU A 323 16.54 1.25 15.92
CA GLU A 323 16.13 0.19 16.85
C GLU A 323 14.70 -0.22 16.51
N VAL A 324 14.42 -1.54 16.52
CA VAL A 324 13.12 -2.10 16.15
C VAL A 324 11.99 -1.41 16.94
N ALA A 325 10.98 -0.92 16.22
CA ALA A 325 9.87 -0.20 16.83
C ALA A 325 9.13 -1.10 17.85
N PRO A 326 8.78 -0.59 19.04
CA PRO A 326 8.10 -1.36 20.06
C PRO A 326 6.76 -1.91 19.53
N GLU A 327 6.35 -3.06 20.05
CA GLU A 327 5.05 -3.65 19.70
C GLU A 327 3.93 -2.71 20.15
N GLY A 328 3.01 -2.38 19.23
CA GLY A 328 1.97 -1.37 19.45
C GLY A 328 2.26 0.02 18.85
N ALA A 329 3.51 0.32 18.44
CA ALA A 329 3.74 1.46 17.55
C ALA A 329 3.20 1.15 16.14
N ASP A 330 2.66 2.17 15.45
CA ASP A 330 2.24 2.07 14.05
C ASP A 330 3.43 1.76 13.13
N ARG A 331 3.71 0.48 12.97
CA ARG A 331 4.55 -0.06 11.91
C ARG A 331 3.84 0.18 10.56
N LEU A 332 4.61 0.18 9.47
CA LEU A 332 4.08 0.35 8.11
C LEU A 332 3.26 -0.87 7.62
N GLY A 333 2.10 -1.10 8.24
CA GLY A 333 1.13 -2.14 7.90
C GLY A 333 0.29 -1.78 6.68
N PHE A 334 -0.03 -2.77 5.85
CA PHE A 334 -0.87 -2.59 4.67
C PHE A 334 -2.35 -2.41 5.08
N ARG A 335 -2.96 -1.27 4.73
CA ARG A 335 -4.43 -1.10 4.69
C ARG A 335 -4.85 -0.32 3.44
N ALA A 336 -5.14 -1.05 2.36
CA ALA A 336 -5.97 -0.58 1.25
C ALA A 336 -7.41 -1.09 1.44
N ARG A 337 -8.42 -0.28 1.08
CA ARG A 337 -9.83 -0.42 1.50
C ARG A 337 -10.68 -1.42 0.69
N PRO A 338 -11.73 -1.95 1.34
CA PRO A 338 -13.14 -1.57 1.06
C PRO A 338 -13.75 -0.69 2.20
N LEU A 339 -15.02 -0.22 2.21
CA LEU A 339 -15.88 0.30 1.12
C LEU A 339 -16.95 1.32 1.65
N THR A 340 -18.02 1.53 0.88
CA THR A 340 -19.18 2.44 0.94
C THR A 340 -20.16 2.41 2.15
N THR A 341 -20.59 3.62 2.58
CA THR A 341 -21.96 4.09 2.99
C THR A 341 -22.69 3.64 4.27
N TYR A 342 -22.75 4.55 5.27
CA TYR A 342 -23.92 5.25 5.89
C TYR A 342 -25.38 4.70 5.84
N PRO A 343 -26.31 5.10 6.77
CA PRO A 343 -26.20 5.94 8.01
C PRO A 343 -26.94 5.32 9.25
N GLU A 344 -27.20 5.92 10.43
CA GLU A 344 -26.91 7.23 11.11
C GLU A 344 -26.13 6.96 12.44
N GLY A 345 -26.05 7.75 13.55
CA GLY A 345 -26.67 9.03 13.99
C GLY A 345 -26.19 9.47 15.42
N PRO A 346 -26.50 10.69 15.92
CA PRO A 346 -25.73 11.35 17.00
C PRO A 346 -26.61 11.82 18.21
N PRO A 347 -26.23 12.76 19.14
CA PRO A 347 -24.94 13.43 19.43
C PRO A 347 -24.57 13.57 20.96
N SER A 348 -23.53 14.38 21.24
CA SER A 348 -23.26 15.21 22.45
C SER A 348 -22.34 14.67 23.59
N GLY A 349 -21.45 15.49 24.21
CA GLY A 349 -20.95 16.83 23.82
C GLY A 349 -20.30 17.69 24.93
N LEU A 350 -19.80 18.87 24.52
CA LEU A 350 -19.63 20.14 25.29
C LEU A 350 -18.47 20.37 26.30
N PHE A 351 -17.82 21.54 26.14
CA PHE A 351 -16.96 22.34 27.06
C PHE A 351 -15.64 21.72 27.60
N GLY A 352 -14.58 22.51 27.86
CA GLY A 352 -14.36 23.93 27.54
C GLY A 352 -13.22 24.61 28.35
N SER A 353 -12.47 25.50 27.68
CA SER A 353 -11.62 26.60 28.21
C SER A 353 -10.77 26.42 29.48
N ALA A 354 -9.44 26.66 29.38
CA ALA A 354 -8.76 27.87 29.90
C ALA A 354 -7.22 27.76 29.90
N ALA A 355 -6.55 28.91 29.79
CA ALA A 355 -5.11 29.12 29.99
C ALA A 355 -4.95 30.42 30.85
N PRO A 356 -3.78 31.11 30.97
CA PRO A 356 -2.38 30.76 30.66
C PRO A 356 -1.39 31.17 31.80
N PHE A 357 -0.08 31.25 31.47
CA PHE A 357 0.98 32.19 31.95
C PHE A 357 2.26 31.58 32.56
N GLY A 358 3.43 32.11 32.16
CA GLY A 358 4.71 31.86 32.83
C GLY A 358 5.98 32.16 32.00
N ASN A 359 6.41 33.42 31.88
CA ASN A 359 7.66 33.79 31.20
C ASN A 359 8.92 33.49 32.06
N GLY A 360 10.04 33.10 31.44
CA GLY A 360 11.34 32.97 32.12
C GLY A 360 12.56 32.80 31.20
N VAL A 361 13.41 33.83 31.12
CA VAL A 361 14.71 33.90 30.40
C VAL A 361 15.66 34.79 31.22
N PRO A 362 16.99 34.92 30.94
CA PRO A 362 17.91 34.11 30.10
C PRO A 362 19.21 33.72 30.85
N PHE A 363 20.25 33.24 30.14
CA PHE A 363 21.67 33.75 30.14
C PHE A 363 22.70 32.69 29.66
N GLY A 364 23.83 33.11 29.05
CA GLY A 364 25.08 32.31 29.07
C GLY A 364 25.93 32.25 27.78
N ASN A 365 26.77 33.27 27.54
CA ASN A 365 27.76 33.36 26.44
C ASN A 365 28.76 32.18 26.35
N GLY A 366 29.27 31.84 25.15
CA GLY A 366 30.45 30.95 24.98
C GLY A 366 30.98 30.76 23.55
N PHE A 367 32.06 31.46 23.19
CA PHE A 367 32.86 31.37 21.94
C PHE A 367 34.34 31.04 22.31
N PRO A 368 35.28 30.70 21.39
CA PRO A 368 35.19 30.36 19.95
C PRO A 368 36.12 29.20 19.44
N ASN A 369 36.10 28.97 18.12
CA ASN A 369 37.19 28.47 17.23
C ASN A 369 37.68 27.00 17.29
N GLY A 370 37.81 26.38 16.10
CA GLY A 370 38.51 25.10 15.89
C GLY A 370 38.34 24.51 14.47
N VAL A 371 39.25 24.82 13.54
CA VAL A 371 39.35 24.32 12.15
C VAL A 371 40.86 24.15 11.88
N PRO A 372 41.40 23.01 11.38
CA PRO A 372 41.39 22.76 9.92
C PRO A 372 41.62 21.31 9.36
N TRP A 373 41.56 21.24 8.02
CA TRP A 373 42.23 20.31 7.07
C TRP A 373 41.65 18.92 6.70
N ALA A 374 41.86 18.62 5.42
CA ALA A 374 41.81 17.38 4.62
C ALA A 374 42.70 17.65 3.35
N PRO A 375 42.86 16.80 2.30
CA PRO A 375 42.31 15.46 2.03
C PRO A 375 43.34 14.44 1.42
N GLU A 376 42.85 13.44 0.65
CA GLU A 376 43.48 12.66 -0.46
C GLU A 376 43.91 11.18 -0.30
N GLY A 377 43.88 10.44 -1.44
CA GLY A 377 44.15 9.00 -1.65
C GLY A 377 42.91 8.09 -1.57
N VAL A 378 42.30 7.47 -2.60
CA VAL A 378 42.54 7.19 -4.06
C VAL A 378 43.16 5.80 -4.39
N PHE A 379 42.52 5.10 -5.36
CA PHE A 379 42.75 3.71 -5.86
C PHE A 379 42.50 2.54 -4.88
N GLY A 380 42.07 1.34 -5.32
CA GLY A 380 41.61 0.91 -6.65
C GLY A 380 41.66 -0.62 -6.83
N GLY A 381 40.81 -1.20 -7.69
CA GLY A 381 40.85 -2.64 -8.03
C GLY A 381 39.54 -3.17 -8.62
N ALA A 382 39.61 -4.03 -9.62
CA ALA A 382 38.46 -4.63 -10.30
C ALA A 382 38.70 -6.12 -10.58
N PHE A 383 37.62 -6.90 -10.66
CA PHE A 383 37.58 -8.24 -11.26
C PHE A 383 36.25 -8.44 -11.96
N ALA A 384 36.24 -9.28 -12.98
CA ALA A 384 35.06 -9.58 -13.79
C ALA A 384 34.77 -11.08 -13.78
N GLY A 385 33.48 -11.41 -13.82
CA GLY A 385 32.91 -12.73 -14.07
C GLY A 385 31.50 -12.50 -14.61
N ALA A 386 31.13 -13.24 -15.64
CA ALA A 386 29.81 -13.15 -16.26
C ALA A 386 29.13 -14.52 -16.12
N GLU A 387 27.90 -14.51 -15.60
CA GLU A 387 27.01 -15.67 -15.57
C GLU A 387 25.68 -15.28 -16.24
N GLU A 388 25.04 -16.27 -16.85
CA GLU A 388 23.91 -16.13 -17.75
C GLU A 388 22.62 -16.27 -16.94
N ALA A 389 21.72 -15.27 -16.99
CA ALA A 389 20.50 -15.27 -16.20
C ALA A 389 19.43 -16.19 -16.81
N ALA A 390 18.98 -17.17 -16.04
CA ALA A 390 17.90 -18.10 -16.42
C ALA A 390 16.53 -17.65 -15.87
N ASP A 391 15.46 -18.19 -16.44
CA ASP A 391 14.10 -18.06 -15.89
C ASP A 391 14.02 -18.74 -14.50
N GLU A 392 13.34 -18.12 -13.54
CA GLU A 392 13.12 -18.71 -12.21
C GLU A 392 12.02 -19.79 -12.27
N GLU A 393 12.38 -21.03 -11.94
CA GLU A 393 11.47 -22.19 -11.96
C GLU A 393 11.47 -22.89 -10.59
N THR A 394 10.28 -23.01 -9.97
CA THR A 394 10.08 -23.72 -8.70
C THR A 394 9.24 -24.98 -8.93
N ASP A 395 9.81 -26.13 -8.58
CA ASP A 395 9.17 -27.45 -8.62
C ASP A 395 8.75 -27.94 -7.24
N ILE A 396 7.69 -28.76 -7.20
CA ILE A 396 7.17 -29.41 -6.00
C ILE A 396 7.02 -30.91 -6.29
N ASP A 397 7.72 -31.78 -5.56
CA ASP A 397 7.58 -33.25 -5.67
C ASP A 397 6.24 -33.71 -5.08
N LEU A 398 5.46 -34.44 -5.88
CA LEU A 398 4.13 -34.92 -5.53
C LEU A 398 4.04 -36.45 -5.37
N SER A 399 5.18 -37.16 -5.33
CA SER A 399 5.25 -38.63 -5.18
C SER A 399 4.63 -39.17 -3.88
N ALA A 400 4.35 -38.31 -2.89
CA ALA A 400 3.60 -38.67 -1.68
C ALA A 400 2.06 -38.66 -1.87
N TYR A 401 1.57 -38.13 -3.00
CA TYR A 401 0.17 -37.80 -3.25
C TYR A 401 -0.46 -38.50 -4.47
N LEU A 402 0.33 -38.94 -5.45
CA LEU A 402 -0.17 -39.80 -6.54
C LEU A 402 0.30 -41.24 -6.35
N ASP A 403 -0.55 -42.21 -6.70
CA ASP A 403 -0.17 -43.60 -6.88
C ASP A 403 0.58 -43.78 -8.23
N ASP A 404 1.21 -44.94 -8.46
CA ASP A 404 2.13 -45.20 -9.61
C ASP A 404 1.52 -44.94 -11.02
N ASP A 405 0.19 -44.89 -11.14
CA ASP A 405 -0.51 -44.60 -12.40
C ASP A 405 -0.78 -43.10 -12.64
N GLY A 406 -0.54 -42.25 -11.64
CA GLY A 406 -0.81 -40.81 -11.68
C GLY A 406 -2.19 -40.40 -11.18
N SER A 407 -2.99 -41.32 -10.62
CA SER A 407 -4.21 -40.98 -9.84
C SER A 407 -3.84 -40.53 -8.42
N ALA A 408 -4.63 -39.64 -7.81
CA ALA A 408 -4.29 -39.09 -6.49
C ALA A 408 -4.78 -39.98 -5.34
N ALA A 409 -3.83 -40.38 -4.48
CA ALA A 409 -4.07 -41.28 -3.36
C ALA A 409 -5.07 -40.68 -2.37
N ALA A 410 -6.14 -41.43 -2.04
CA ALA A 410 -7.29 -40.97 -1.27
C ALA A 410 -6.96 -40.63 0.21
N ARG A 411 -6.40 -39.45 0.43
CA ARG A 411 -5.95 -38.91 1.73
C ARG A 411 -6.56 -37.53 1.99
N LEU A 412 -6.41 -37.04 3.22
CA LEU A 412 -6.70 -35.64 3.55
C LEU A 412 -5.70 -34.72 2.83
N PRO A 413 -6.08 -33.46 2.52
CA PRO A 413 -5.14 -32.50 1.93
C PRO A 413 -3.96 -32.28 2.88
N VAL A 414 -2.78 -32.13 2.30
CA VAL A 414 -1.61 -31.57 2.97
C VAL A 414 -1.29 -30.25 2.27
N TRP A 415 -1.20 -29.19 3.06
CA TRP A 415 -0.85 -27.86 2.56
C TRP A 415 0.66 -27.70 2.61
N HIS A 416 1.27 -27.37 1.46
CA HIS A 416 2.69 -27.02 1.38
C HIS A 416 2.81 -25.50 1.39
N GLU A 417 3.48 -24.93 2.41
CA GLU A 417 3.92 -23.53 2.35
C GLU A 417 5.05 -23.39 1.32
N VAL A 418 4.94 -22.40 0.44
CA VAL A 418 5.93 -22.07 -0.58
C VAL A 418 6.28 -20.60 -0.46
N ASP A 419 7.50 -20.29 -0.02
CA ASP A 419 8.08 -18.96 -0.16
C ASP A 419 8.57 -18.79 -1.63
N ALA A 420 8.22 -17.67 -2.26
CA ALA A 420 8.32 -17.44 -3.71
C ALA A 420 9.74 -17.26 -4.29
N HIS A 421 10.77 -17.76 -3.60
CA HIS A 421 12.19 -17.59 -3.95
C HIS A 421 13.00 -18.88 -3.69
N THR A 422 12.45 -20.04 -4.08
CA THR A 422 13.10 -21.35 -3.86
C THR A 422 13.39 -22.06 -5.19
N THR A 423 14.68 -22.28 -5.47
CA THR A 423 15.19 -23.07 -6.61
C THR A 423 16.06 -24.21 -6.11
N GLU A 424 15.67 -25.45 -6.36
CA GLU A 424 16.56 -26.60 -6.40
C GLU A 424 16.00 -27.58 -7.44
N ILE A 425 16.83 -28.01 -8.39
CA ILE A 425 16.45 -28.91 -9.48
C ILE A 425 17.14 -30.25 -9.21
N ASP A 426 16.36 -31.31 -9.05
CA ASP A 426 16.85 -32.70 -9.00
C ASP A 426 16.31 -33.48 -10.21
N ASP A 427 17.17 -34.25 -10.86
CA ASP A 427 17.01 -34.64 -12.28
C ASP A 427 16.19 -35.95 -12.48
N GLU A 428 15.32 -36.27 -11.52
CA GLU A 428 14.47 -37.47 -11.54
C GLU A 428 13.12 -37.22 -12.26
N LEU A 429 13.13 -37.38 -13.58
CA LEU A 429 11.93 -37.43 -14.47
C LEU A 429 10.92 -38.57 -14.16
N SER A 430 11.02 -39.24 -13.01
CA SER A 430 10.20 -40.38 -12.59
C SER A 430 8.98 -39.99 -11.74
N ARG A 431 8.90 -38.73 -11.26
CA ARG A 431 7.91 -38.28 -10.26
C ARG A 431 6.93 -37.25 -10.83
N PRO A 432 5.68 -37.21 -10.35
CA PRO A 432 4.77 -36.12 -10.66
C PRO A 432 5.20 -34.83 -9.97
N ARG A 433 5.09 -33.71 -10.67
CA ARG A 433 5.44 -32.38 -10.15
C ARG A 433 4.46 -31.32 -10.63
N VAL A 434 4.25 -30.28 -9.82
CA VAL A 434 3.64 -29.02 -10.26
C VAL A 434 4.72 -27.97 -10.30
N THR A 435 4.94 -27.42 -11.49
CA THR A 435 5.84 -26.30 -11.72
C THR A 435 5.03 -25.01 -11.74
N ILE A 436 5.45 -23.98 -11.01
CA ILE A 436 4.75 -22.68 -10.97
C ILE A 436 5.55 -21.66 -11.80
N ARG A 437 4.90 -21.03 -12.79
CA ARG A 437 5.52 -20.04 -13.69
C ARG A 437 4.75 -18.72 -13.63
N SER A 438 5.39 -17.69 -13.11
CA SER A 438 4.84 -16.33 -13.04
C SER A 438 5.08 -15.58 -14.35
N ASN A 439 4.01 -15.27 -15.09
CA ASN A 439 4.07 -14.57 -16.38
C ASN A 439 3.73 -13.06 -16.24
N GLY A 440 4.12 -12.47 -15.11
CA GLY A 440 3.85 -11.06 -14.77
C GLY A 440 3.12 -10.92 -13.42
N PRO A 441 2.89 -9.68 -12.96
CA PRO A 441 2.56 -9.38 -11.56
C PRO A 441 1.22 -9.95 -11.04
N HIS A 442 0.38 -10.52 -11.92
CA HIS A 442 -0.98 -10.98 -11.60
C HIS A 442 -1.37 -12.32 -12.26
N THR A 443 -0.44 -13.08 -12.82
CA THR A 443 -0.75 -14.35 -13.52
C THR A 443 0.28 -15.43 -13.22
N ALA A 444 -0.16 -16.52 -12.60
CA ALA A 444 0.62 -17.76 -12.54
C ALA A 444 0.00 -18.83 -13.44
N HIS A 445 0.86 -19.53 -14.17
CA HIS A 445 0.52 -20.84 -14.72
C HIS A 445 1.06 -21.91 -13.79
N LEU A 446 0.22 -22.90 -13.50
CA LEU A 446 0.63 -24.15 -12.89
C LEU A 446 0.64 -25.20 -14.00
N ASP A 447 1.81 -25.78 -14.27
CA ASP A 447 1.98 -26.87 -15.21
C ASP A 447 2.17 -28.18 -14.40
N LEU A 448 1.18 -29.08 -14.47
CA LEU A 448 1.19 -30.39 -13.81
C LEU A 448 1.81 -31.44 -14.74
N PHE A 449 2.96 -31.97 -14.36
CA PHE A 449 3.64 -33.06 -15.06
C PHE A 449 3.32 -34.40 -14.39
N ALA A 450 3.03 -35.42 -15.19
CA ALA A 450 2.80 -36.80 -14.74
C ALA A 450 3.82 -37.75 -15.42
N PRO A 451 4.38 -38.76 -14.70
CA PRO A 451 5.45 -39.61 -15.22
C PRO A 451 5.12 -40.32 -16.54
N ASN A 452 3.84 -40.63 -16.76
CA ASN A 452 3.36 -41.39 -17.91
C ASN A 452 3.02 -40.50 -19.14
N GLY A 453 3.47 -39.24 -19.17
CA GLY A 453 3.45 -38.40 -20.37
C GLY A 453 2.10 -37.76 -20.74
N SER A 454 1.07 -37.89 -19.90
CA SER A 454 -0.17 -37.11 -19.99
C SER A 454 -0.80 -36.96 -18.60
N PRO A 455 -0.95 -35.75 -18.06
CA PRO A 455 -1.54 -35.52 -16.75
C PRO A 455 -3.07 -35.76 -16.78
N PRO A 456 -3.66 -36.24 -15.67
CA PRO A 456 -5.07 -36.58 -15.64
C PRO A 456 -5.96 -35.33 -15.78
N PRO A 457 -6.85 -35.26 -16.80
CA PRO A 457 -7.69 -34.09 -17.00
C PRO A 457 -8.72 -33.94 -15.87
N ASN A 458 -8.99 -32.69 -15.49
CA ASN A 458 -9.88 -32.25 -14.41
C ASN A 458 -9.37 -32.50 -12.98
N VAL A 459 -8.04 -32.54 -12.75
CA VAL A 459 -7.50 -32.31 -11.39
C VAL A 459 -7.80 -30.87 -10.97
N VAL A 460 -8.22 -30.67 -9.73
CA VAL A 460 -8.48 -29.36 -9.14
C VAL A 460 -7.31 -28.99 -8.23
N VAL A 461 -6.85 -27.73 -8.34
CA VAL A 461 -5.86 -27.15 -7.42
C VAL A 461 -6.52 -26.10 -6.55
N ALA A 462 -6.35 -26.22 -5.24
CA ALA A 462 -6.67 -25.18 -4.29
C ALA A 462 -5.38 -24.46 -3.91
N LEU A 463 -5.32 -23.15 -4.18
CA LEU A 463 -4.23 -22.28 -3.77
C LEU A 463 -4.78 -21.30 -2.74
N ARG A 464 -4.19 -21.28 -1.55
CA ARG A 464 -4.44 -20.26 -0.52
C ARG A 464 -3.33 -19.20 -0.62
N VAL A 465 -3.71 -17.93 -0.55
CA VAL A 465 -2.76 -16.82 -0.37
C VAL A 465 -3.01 -16.20 0.99
N ASP A 466 -1.96 -16.17 1.81
CA ASP A 466 -1.98 -15.83 3.24
C ASP A 466 -3.07 -16.63 4.00
N ASP A 467 -3.82 -16.01 4.91
CA ASP A 467 -4.85 -16.70 5.73
C ASP A 467 -6.29 -16.53 5.23
N VAL A 468 -6.54 -15.69 4.23
CA VAL A 468 -7.90 -15.18 3.91
C VAL A 468 -8.36 -15.45 2.47
N GLN A 469 -7.44 -15.61 1.52
CA GLN A 469 -7.78 -15.71 0.10
C GLN A 469 -7.64 -17.12 -0.44
N HIS A 470 -8.66 -17.60 -1.16
CA HIS A 470 -8.68 -18.94 -1.76
C HIS A 470 -8.99 -18.87 -3.26
N PHE A 471 -8.13 -19.50 -4.05
CA PHE A 471 -8.21 -19.59 -5.50
C PHE A 471 -8.41 -21.06 -5.89
N LEU A 472 -9.37 -21.33 -6.79
CA LEU A 472 -9.63 -22.66 -7.31
C LEU A 472 -9.28 -22.72 -8.80
N GLY A 473 -8.29 -23.53 -9.12
CA GLY A 473 -7.86 -23.83 -10.48
C GLY A 473 -8.32 -25.21 -10.93
N THR A 474 -8.30 -25.46 -12.24
CA THR A 474 -8.52 -26.79 -12.80
C THR A 474 -7.55 -26.99 -13.95
N PHE A 475 -6.81 -28.09 -13.94
CA PHE A 475 -5.87 -28.42 -15.00
C PHE A 475 -6.62 -28.91 -16.25
N ASP A 476 -6.26 -28.33 -17.40
CA ASP A 476 -6.80 -28.70 -18.70
C ASP A 476 -6.29 -30.07 -19.18
N ALA A 477 -6.65 -30.46 -20.41
CA ALA A 477 -6.21 -31.73 -21.00
C ALA A 477 -4.69 -31.79 -21.34
N ASN A 478 -3.97 -30.68 -21.21
CA ASN A 478 -2.52 -30.58 -21.38
C ASN A 478 -1.80 -30.53 -20.01
N GLY A 479 -2.53 -30.48 -18.90
CA GLY A 479 -1.97 -30.30 -17.57
C GLY A 479 -1.72 -28.85 -17.16
N ARG A 480 -2.29 -27.88 -17.88
CA ARG A 480 -2.09 -26.46 -17.56
C ARG A 480 -3.29 -25.89 -16.85
N CYS A 481 -3.05 -25.25 -15.71
CA CYS A 481 -4.00 -24.41 -15.00
C CYS A 481 -3.48 -22.97 -15.03
N THR A 482 -4.34 -22.00 -15.33
CA THR A 482 -3.97 -20.58 -15.29
C THR A 482 -4.79 -19.87 -14.22
N LEU A 483 -4.12 -19.29 -13.24
CA LEU A 483 -4.74 -18.46 -12.21
C LEU A 483 -4.39 -17.00 -12.47
N SER A 484 -5.44 -16.19 -12.71
CA SER A 484 -5.34 -14.75 -12.89
C SER A 484 -5.73 -14.02 -11.60
N TYR A 485 -5.16 -12.83 -11.40
CA TYR A 485 -5.36 -11.97 -10.22
C TYR A 485 -4.87 -12.59 -8.90
N LEU A 486 -3.79 -13.37 -8.95
CA LEU A 486 -3.04 -13.72 -7.75
C LEU A 486 -2.29 -12.48 -7.21
N PRO A 487 -2.43 -12.14 -5.91
CA PRO A 487 -1.58 -11.14 -5.27
C PRO A 487 -0.29 -11.77 -4.71
N ASN A 488 0.67 -10.91 -4.41
CA ASN A 488 1.88 -11.27 -3.67
C ASN A 488 1.50 -11.59 -2.22
N GLY A 489 1.96 -12.72 -1.70
CA GLY A 489 1.71 -13.20 -0.34
C GLY A 489 2.39 -14.56 -0.13
N ARG A 490 2.20 -15.20 1.02
CA ARG A 490 2.61 -16.60 1.21
C ARG A 490 1.62 -17.53 0.54
N TRP A 491 2.14 -18.51 -0.19
CA TRP A 491 1.31 -19.47 -0.92
C TRP A 491 1.25 -20.78 -0.15
N ALA A 492 0.05 -21.34 -0.05
CA ALA A 492 -0.14 -22.71 0.37
C ALA A 492 -0.96 -23.47 -0.69
N LEU A 493 -0.43 -24.59 -1.20
CA LEU A 493 -1.05 -25.36 -2.27
C LEU A 493 -1.56 -26.72 -1.76
N ALA A 494 -2.74 -27.12 -2.24
CA ALA A 494 -3.30 -28.46 -2.09
C ALA A 494 -3.88 -28.95 -3.43
N LEU A 495 -3.51 -30.17 -3.84
CA LEU A 495 -4.14 -30.86 -4.97
C LEU A 495 -5.33 -31.70 -4.49
N LEU A 496 -6.38 -31.73 -5.30
CA LEU A 496 -7.61 -32.46 -5.03
C LEU A 496 -7.85 -33.45 -6.17
N ASP A 497 -7.97 -34.74 -5.83
CA ASP A 497 -8.31 -35.80 -6.78
C ASP A 497 -9.68 -35.54 -7.44
N ARG A 498 -9.94 -36.28 -8.52
CA ARG A 498 -11.21 -36.31 -9.25
C ARG A 498 -12.43 -36.34 -8.33
N ALA A 499 -12.99 -35.15 -8.12
CA ALA A 499 -14.30 -34.94 -7.56
C ALA A 499 -15.38 -35.46 -8.50
N GLY A 500 -15.58 -36.78 -8.52
CA GLY A 500 -16.86 -37.36 -8.93
C GLY A 500 -17.97 -36.64 -8.15
N PRO A 501 -19.03 -36.15 -8.83
CA PRO A 501 -19.74 -34.85 -8.66
C PRO A 501 -20.10 -34.25 -7.27
N GLY A 502 -19.27 -34.41 -6.24
CA GLY A 502 -19.53 -33.97 -4.87
C GLY A 502 -18.46 -34.41 -3.85
N ALA A 503 -17.19 -34.54 -4.25
CA ALA A 503 -16.09 -34.71 -3.30
C ALA A 503 -15.75 -33.37 -2.59
N PRO A 504 -15.15 -33.37 -1.39
CA PRO A 504 -15.03 -32.16 -0.57
C PRO A 504 -13.98 -31.18 -1.12
N LEU A 505 -14.31 -29.89 -1.06
CA LEU A 505 -13.31 -28.82 -1.03
C LEU A 505 -12.92 -28.60 0.45
N PRO A 506 -11.66 -28.86 0.85
CA PRO A 506 -11.26 -28.74 2.24
C PRO A 506 -10.62 -27.37 2.51
N VAL A 507 -11.26 -26.57 3.38
CA VAL A 507 -10.69 -25.31 3.87
C VAL A 507 -9.95 -25.57 5.19
N ALA A 508 -8.72 -25.07 5.33
CA ALA A 508 -7.96 -25.16 6.57
C ALA A 508 -8.40 -24.12 7.61
N ASP A 509 -8.49 -24.55 8.86
CA ASP A 509 -8.65 -23.75 10.08
C ASP A 509 -9.62 -22.55 10.02
N ALA A 510 -10.87 -22.83 9.63
CA ALA A 510 -12.01 -21.91 9.73
C ALA A 510 -12.13 -21.15 11.08
N PRO A 511 -11.73 -21.68 12.27
CA PRO A 511 -11.65 -20.90 13.51
C PRO A 511 -10.78 -19.63 13.46
N ALA A 512 -9.73 -19.57 12.64
CA ALA A 512 -8.89 -18.38 12.48
C ALA A 512 -9.63 -17.30 11.67
N VAL A 513 -10.16 -17.69 10.50
CA VAL A 513 -10.93 -16.81 9.61
C VAL A 513 -12.18 -16.26 10.31
N VAL A 514 -12.90 -17.12 11.05
CA VAL A 514 -14.07 -16.71 11.87
C VAL A 514 -13.68 -15.81 13.04
N ARG A 515 -12.42 -15.77 13.49
CA ARG A 515 -11.97 -14.82 14.51
C ARG A 515 -11.66 -13.45 13.91
N ALA A 516 -10.98 -13.40 12.76
CA ALA A 516 -10.77 -12.15 12.00
C ALA A 516 -12.10 -11.50 11.57
N ALA A 517 -13.11 -12.33 11.30
CA ALA A 517 -14.46 -11.88 10.93
C ALA A 517 -15.21 -11.08 12.03
N GLN A 518 -14.84 -11.16 13.31
CA GLN A 518 -15.70 -10.62 14.39
C GLN A 518 -15.58 -9.11 14.63
N GLU A 519 -14.77 -8.39 13.84
CA GLU A 519 -14.46 -6.96 14.06
C GLU A 519 -15.14 -6.01 13.06
N ASP A 520 -15.79 -6.52 12.01
CA ASP A 520 -16.39 -5.73 10.90
C ASP A 520 -17.94 -5.79 10.87
N GLU A 521 -18.59 -4.84 10.16
CA GLU A 521 -20.07 -4.77 10.13
C GLU A 521 -20.75 -5.91 9.34
N GLN A 522 -20.07 -6.40 8.28
CA GLN A 522 -20.39 -7.62 7.53
C GLN A 522 -19.08 -8.26 7.05
N PRO A 523 -18.42 -9.10 7.86
CA PRO A 523 -17.20 -9.79 7.44
C PRO A 523 -17.41 -10.66 6.19
N GLU A 524 -16.48 -10.56 5.25
CA GLU A 524 -16.22 -11.60 4.26
C GLU A 524 -15.52 -12.78 4.97
N VAL A 525 -16.30 -13.80 5.32
CA VAL A 525 -15.82 -15.07 5.88
C VAL A 525 -15.05 -15.89 4.84
N MET A 526 -15.30 -15.66 3.55
CA MET A 526 -14.47 -16.22 2.47
C MET A 526 -14.67 -15.47 1.14
N ARG A 527 -13.63 -15.45 0.32
CA ARG A 527 -13.73 -15.07 -1.10
C ARG A 527 -13.06 -16.15 -1.95
N VAL A 528 -13.80 -16.65 -2.95
CA VAL A 528 -13.37 -17.73 -3.85
C VAL A 528 -13.57 -17.28 -5.29
N LEU A 529 -12.48 -17.22 -6.08
CA LEU A 529 -12.57 -17.09 -7.53
C LEU A 529 -12.91 -18.44 -8.16
N LEU A 530 -13.90 -18.47 -9.04
CA LEU A 530 -14.38 -19.69 -9.69
C LEU A 530 -13.58 -19.98 -10.98
N PRO A 531 -13.12 -21.22 -11.22
CA PRO A 531 -12.38 -21.55 -12.43
C PRO A 531 -13.19 -21.28 -13.70
N ASN A 532 -12.49 -20.88 -14.76
CA ASN A 532 -13.02 -20.63 -16.11
C ASN A 532 -14.12 -19.56 -16.24
N THR A 533 -14.42 -18.78 -15.20
CA THR A 533 -15.37 -17.66 -15.25
C THR A 533 -14.82 -16.40 -14.61
N THR A 534 -15.27 -15.24 -15.06
CA THR A 534 -15.08 -13.96 -14.34
C THR A 534 -16.07 -13.87 -13.18
N GLY A 535 -15.98 -14.86 -12.27
CA GLY A 535 -16.94 -15.11 -11.20
C GLY A 535 -16.27 -15.19 -9.83
N THR A 536 -16.79 -14.40 -8.89
CA THR A 536 -16.36 -14.36 -7.50
C THR A 536 -17.51 -14.82 -6.62
N LEU A 537 -17.29 -15.88 -5.83
CA LEU A 537 -18.19 -16.25 -4.74
C LEU A 537 -17.65 -15.63 -3.44
N VAL A 538 -18.44 -14.75 -2.84
CA VAL A 538 -18.19 -14.21 -1.50
C VAL A 538 -19.11 -14.94 -0.52
N LEU A 539 -18.56 -15.34 0.62
CA LEU A 539 -19.32 -15.83 1.77
C LEU A 539 -19.17 -14.81 2.88
N SER A 540 -20.28 -14.23 3.35
CA SER A 540 -20.31 -13.27 4.45
C SER A 540 -21.14 -13.76 5.63
N GLN A 541 -20.95 -13.14 6.80
CA GLN A 541 -21.78 -13.38 7.99
C GLN A 541 -22.33 -12.05 8.53
N ASP A 542 -23.63 -11.99 8.84
CA ASP A 542 -24.24 -10.82 9.47
C ASP A 542 -23.98 -10.79 11.00
N ARG A 543 -24.18 -9.62 11.62
CA ARG A 543 -24.11 -9.44 13.09
C ARG A 543 -25.05 -10.33 13.91
N LEU A 544 -25.97 -11.06 13.28
CA LEU A 544 -26.88 -12.03 13.90
C LEU A 544 -26.40 -13.48 13.69
N GLY A 545 -25.19 -13.66 13.17
CA GLY A 545 -24.54 -14.94 12.91
C GLY A 545 -25.04 -15.65 11.65
N ARG A 546 -25.87 -15.02 10.82
CA ARG A 546 -26.43 -15.63 9.62
C ARG A 546 -25.41 -15.54 8.48
N HIS A 547 -25.18 -16.66 7.81
CA HIS A 547 -24.31 -16.70 6.65
C HIS A 547 -25.09 -16.39 5.37
N THR A 548 -24.49 -15.58 4.50
CA THR A 548 -24.97 -15.24 3.16
C THR A 548 -23.90 -15.57 2.14
N ALA A 549 -24.25 -16.28 1.08
CA ALA A 549 -23.38 -16.47 -0.07
C ALA A 549 -23.81 -15.53 -1.20
N GLU A 550 -22.89 -14.71 -1.69
CA GLU A 550 -23.06 -13.81 -2.83
C GLU A 550 -22.23 -14.30 -4.02
N LEU A 551 -22.89 -14.60 -5.14
CA LEU A 551 -22.20 -14.87 -6.39
C LEU A 551 -22.21 -13.61 -7.28
N ILE A 552 -21.03 -13.06 -7.55
CA ILE A 552 -20.78 -11.95 -8.46
C ILE A 552 -20.23 -12.51 -9.77
N THR A 553 -20.82 -12.18 -10.93
CA THR A 553 -20.26 -12.57 -12.23
C THR A 553 -20.65 -11.61 -13.36
N HIS A 554 -19.80 -11.53 -14.39
CA HIS A 554 -19.99 -10.67 -15.58
C HIS A 554 -20.46 -11.41 -16.85
N ALA A 555 -20.46 -12.76 -16.86
CA ALA A 555 -20.76 -13.54 -18.07
C ALA A 555 -21.38 -14.93 -17.80
N PHE A 556 -22.70 -14.99 -17.68
CA PHE A 556 -23.41 -16.28 -17.62
C PHE A 556 -23.40 -17.02 -18.97
N ARG A 557 -22.53 -18.02 -19.11
CA ARG A 557 -22.63 -19.07 -20.15
C ARG A 557 -22.79 -20.48 -19.59
N GLU A 558 -22.35 -20.73 -18.36
CA GLU A 558 -22.40 -22.05 -17.73
C GLU A 558 -23.41 -22.12 -16.58
N ARG A 559 -23.76 -23.35 -16.17
CA ARG A 559 -24.89 -23.63 -15.28
C ARG A 559 -24.40 -24.07 -13.90
N TYR A 560 -24.04 -23.09 -13.09
CA TYR A 560 -23.93 -23.21 -11.63
C TYR A 560 -25.21 -22.60 -11.00
N LEU A 561 -25.57 -22.81 -9.74
CA LEU A 561 -24.81 -23.25 -8.58
C LEU A 561 -25.69 -24.11 -7.65
N GLY A 562 -25.09 -24.87 -6.74
CA GLY A 562 -25.71 -25.35 -5.50
C GLY A 562 -24.65 -25.44 -4.40
N ILE A 563 -24.96 -24.93 -3.20
CA ILE A 563 -24.06 -24.96 -2.04
C ILE A 563 -24.56 -26.04 -1.06
N ALA A 564 -24.02 -27.25 -1.17
CA ALA A 564 -24.24 -28.27 -0.16
C ALA A 564 -23.31 -28.00 1.02
N TYR A 565 -23.81 -28.07 2.26
CA TYR A 565 -23.00 -28.00 3.47
C TYR A 565 -23.47 -29.05 4.47
N ARG A 566 -22.55 -29.65 5.22
CA ARG A 566 -22.86 -30.83 6.04
C ARG A 566 -23.24 -30.48 7.48
N ALA A 567 -24.38 -29.80 7.64
CA ALA A 567 -25.08 -29.80 8.93
C ALA A 567 -25.37 -31.26 9.39
N VAL A 568 -25.60 -31.43 10.70
CA VAL A 568 -25.76 -32.74 11.37
C VAL A 568 -26.78 -33.66 10.67
N ASP A 569 -27.79 -33.05 10.03
CA ASP A 569 -28.94 -33.68 9.36
C ASP A 569 -28.63 -34.27 7.97
N ARG A 570 -27.36 -34.19 7.51
CA ARG A 570 -26.82 -34.81 6.27
C ARG A 570 -27.49 -34.47 4.92
N SER A 571 -28.43 -33.53 4.88
CA SER A 571 -29.24 -33.25 3.69
C SER A 571 -28.72 -32.01 2.91
N PRO A 572 -28.28 -32.14 1.64
CA PRO A 572 -27.84 -30.99 0.85
C PRO A 572 -29.02 -30.05 0.55
N ARG A 573 -28.80 -28.74 0.69
CA ARG A 573 -29.80 -27.71 0.38
C ARG A 573 -29.42 -26.99 -0.91
N PHE A 574 -30.24 -27.15 -1.94
CA PHE A 574 -30.07 -26.45 -3.22
C PHE A 574 -30.87 -25.15 -3.21
N ALA A 575 -30.22 -24.03 -3.51
CA ALA A 575 -30.89 -22.75 -3.76
C ALA A 575 -31.00 -22.54 -5.28
N PRO A 576 -32.21 -22.49 -5.86
CA PRO A 576 -32.37 -22.25 -7.29
C PRO A 576 -32.10 -20.78 -7.62
N LEU A 577 -31.19 -20.54 -8.57
CA LEU A 577 -31.02 -19.24 -9.22
C LEU A 577 -31.92 -19.18 -10.46
N GLU A 578 -32.69 -18.10 -10.63
CA GLU A 578 -33.57 -17.92 -11.79
C GLU A 578 -32.86 -17.23 -12.96
N ASN A 579 -33.09 -17.71 -14.18
CA ASN A 579 -32.45 -17.16 -15.39
C ASN A 579 -33.14 -15.85 -15.83
N SER A 580 -32.60 -14.68 -15.46
CA SER A 580 -33.18 -13.38 -15.84
C SER A 580 -32.20 -12.26 -16.27
N ALA A 581 -30.89 -12.50 -16.26
CA ALA A 581 -29.87 -11.48 -16.57
C ALA A 581 -29.34 -11.52 -18.01
N ARG A 582 -28.73 -10.42 -18.47
CA ARG A 582 -28.13 -10.29 -19.81
C ARG A 582 -26.60 -10.39 -19.77
N VAL A 583 -26.00 -10.66 -20.93
CA VAL A 583 -24.54 -10.72 -21.09
C VAL A 583 -23.95 -9.32 -20.94
N GLY A 584 -22.98 -9.16 -20.03
CA GLY A 584 -22.30 -7.89 -19.76
C GLY A 584 -22.81 -7.11 -18.54
N GLU A 585 -23.88 -7.57 -17.89
CA GLU A 585 -24.34 -7.03 -16.60
C GLU A 585 -23.58 -7.74 -15.46
N THR A 586 -23.12 -6.98 -14.45
CA THR A 586 -22.65 -7.56 -13.18
C THR A 586 -23.86 -7.99 -12.37
N ILE A 587 -23.97 -9.28 -12.06
CA ILE A 587 -25.11 -9.83 -11.34
C ILE A 587 -24.65 -10.26 -9.95
N SER A 588 -25.36 -9.84 -8.91
CA SER A 588 -25.18 -10.26 -7.52
C SER A 588 -26.41 -11.05 -7.07
N TRP A 589 -26.18 -12.18 -6.37
CA TRP A 589 -27.24 -13.03 -5.81
C TRP A 589 -26.88 -13.41 -4.37
N SER A 590 -27.48 -12.76 -3.38
CA SER A 590 -27.32 -13.13 -1.96
C SER A 590 -28.31 -14.24 -1.56
N VAL A 591 -27.79 -15.38 -1.11
CA VAL A 591 -28.57 -16.52 -0.61
C VAL A 591 -28.29 -16.72 0.89
N PRO A 592 -29.30 -16.63 1.78
CA PRO A 592 -29.12 -16.94 3.20
C PRO A 592 -28.98 -18.45 3.42
N LEU A 593 -28.03 -18.85 4.26
CA LEU A 593 -27.69 -20.25 4.54
C LEU A 593 -28.05 -20.62 6.00
N PRO A 594 -29.35 -20.83 6.32
CA PRO A 594 -29.81 -21.04 7.70
C PRO A 594 -29.37 -22.41 8.25
N GLY A 595 -28.47 -22.38 9.23
CA GLY A 595 -27.84 -23.58 9.81
C GLY A 595 -26.49 -23.95 9.17
N PHE A 596 -25.92 -23.08 8.33
CA PHE A 596 -24.55 -23.21 7.86
C PHE A 596 -23.55 -22.98 9.00
N ASP A 597 -22.55 -23.86 9.07
CA ASP A 597 -21.39 -23.77 9.94
C ASP A 597 -20.13 -23.71 9.05
N PRO A 598 -19.33 -22.63 9.08
CA PRO A 598 -18.11 -22.49 8.27
C PRO A 598 -17.02 -23.51 8.64
N ARG A 599 -17.14 -24.19 9.79
CA ARG A 599 -16.24 -25.26 10.24
C ARG A 599 -16.65 -26.64 9.70
N SER A 600 -17.83 -26.76 9.13
CA SER A 600 -18.34 -28.00 8.53
C SER A 600 -18.03 -28.04 7.02
N PRO A 601 -17.67 -29.21 6.45
CA PRO A 601 -17.33 -29.31 5.03
C PRO A 601 -18.53 -29.00 4.13
N TRP A 602 -18.24 -28.23 3.08
CA TRP A 602 -19.21 -27.76 2.09
C TRP A 602 -18.67 -27.94 0.66
N TYR A 603 -19.57 -27.85 -0.32
CA TYR A 603 -19.37 -28.34 -1.68
C TYR A 603 -20.06 -27.41 -2.69
N LEU A 604 -19.35 -27.09 -3.77
CA LEU A 604 -19.88 -26.40 -4.94
C LEU A 604 -20.32 -27.43 -5.98
N VAL A 605 -21.62 -27.48 -6.28
CA VAL A 605 -22.21 -28.49 -7.15
C VAL A 605 -22.64 -27.87 -8.50
N PRO A 606 -22.10 -28.33 -9.65
CA PRO A 606 -22.56 -27.94 -10.98
C PRO A 606 -23.99 -28.42 -11.26
N ARG A 607 -24.77 -27.73 -12.12
CA ARG A 607 -26.15 -28.16 -12.43
C ARG A 607 -26.24 -29.46 -13.26
N GLY A 608 -25.12 -29.96 -13.78
CA GLY A 608 -25.02 -31.27 -14.46
C GLY A 608 -24.58 -32.42 -13.55
N ALA A 609 -24.45 -32.19 -12.24
CA ALA A 609 -23.88 -33.12 -11.27
C ALA A 609 -24.92 -33.84 -10.37
N VAL A 610 -26.21 -33.56 -10.56
CA VAL A 610 -27.33 -33.97 -9.69
C VAL A 610 -28.41 -34.69 -10.49
#